data_AF-A0A7R8A4D1-F1
#
_entry.id   AF-A0A7R8A4D1-F1
#
_cell.length_a   1.000
_cell.length_b   1.000
_cell.length_c   1.000
_cell.angle_alpha   90.00
_cell.angle_beta   90.00
_cell.angle_gamma   90.00
#
_symmetry.space_group_name_H-M   'P 1'
#
loop_
_entity.id
_entity.type
_entity.pdbx_description
1 polymer ?
#
loop_
_entity_poly.entity_id
_entity_poly.type
_entity_poly.pdbx_seq_one_letter_code
_entity_poly.pdbx_strand_id
1 'polypeptide(L)'
;MSTFKSSRPAVLELAARYKELAEEASKGTDGKTPEQIEQADRILFSEMCEICLWGNATDLSLLTSLTYEDIQKLQGSEARKASEKNILVNDLNASFDVLHQARRDRKNQDRRVDIVLDNSGFELFVDLILAGYLLSAGLATTVVLHPKNIPWFVSDVTPPDFAALIAALSDPQAFYTAPDESGKTFDPLSEKEVSEVKFLFDHWSHLHAEGKLIIRPHSFWTTPGSYWRMPYVAPDLFNDLKESELVLFKGDLNYRKLTNDAAWAPTTPFTEAIGPLGPQSGVRVMAFRTCKADVVVGLPEGVDEELRQLPNGGGDEARKWAWSGKWAVVSFCDGKA
;
A
#
# COMPACT_ATOMS: atom_id res chain seq x y z
N MET A 1 15.08 13.07 -2.54
CA MET A 1 15.24 12.10 -3.66
C MET A 1 16.44 11.15 -3.50
N SER A 2 17.46 11.47 -2.70
CA SER A 2 18.61 10.58 -2.44
C SER A 2 18.21 9.18 -1.94
N THR A 3 17.26 9.09 -1.00
CA THR A 3 16.74 7.80 -0.51
C THR A 3 16.12 6.97 -1.63
N PHE A 4 15.35 7.59 -2.53
CA PHE A 4 14.78 6.88 -3.69
C PHE A 4 15.86 6.37 -4.65
N LYS A 5 16.91 7.17 -4.91
CA LYS A 5 18.08 6.71 -5.70
C LYS A 5 18.73 5.47 -5.07
N SER A 6 18.83 5.42 -3.74
CA SER A 6 19.41 4.25 -3.05
C SER A 6 18.59 2.98 -3.20
N SER A 7 17.29 3.10 -3.49
CA SER A 7 16.38 1.98 -3.79
C SER A 7 16.48 1.48 -5.24
N ARG A 8 17.49 1.92 -6.02
CA ARG A 8 17.67 1.56 -7.44
C ARG A 8 17.41 0.08 -7.74
N PRO A 9 18.02 -0.91 -7.05
CA PRO A 9 17.82 -2.31 -7.39
C PRO A 9 16.35 -2.75 -7.31
N ALA A 10 15.65 -2.32 -6.25
CA ALA A 10 14.25 -2.65 -6.04
C ALA A 10 13.33 -1.97 -7.07
N VAL A 11 13.62 -0.70 -7.41
CA VAL A 11 12.88 0.04 -8.44
C VAL A 11 12.97 -0.65 -9.80
N LEU A 12 14.19 -1.08 -10.18
CA LEU A 12 14.43 -1.72 -11.47
C LEU A 12 13.78 -3.10 -11.56
N GLU A 13 13.88 -3.91 -10.49
CA GLU A 13 13.18 -5.21 -10.45
C GLU A 13 11.66 -5.01 -10.56
N LEU A 14 11.07 -4.12 -9.76
CA LEU A 14 9.63 -3.84 -9.80
C LEU A 14 9.16 -3.28 -11.15
N ALA A 15 9.98 -2.46 -11.82
CA ALA A 15 9.66 -1.95 -13.14
C ALA A 15 9.59 -3.06 -14.20
N ALA A 16 10.57 -3.98 -14.18
CA ALA A 16 10.56 -5.16 -15.05
C ALA A 16 9.30 -6.01 -14.81
N ARG A 17 8.99 -6.30 -13.54
CA ARG A 17 7.84 -7.14 -13.17
C ARG A 17 6.49 -6.52 -13.46
N TYR A 18 6.33 -5.23 -13.18
CA TYR A 18 5.09 -4.54 -13.51
C TYR A 18 4.83 -4.57 -15.02
N LYS A 19 5.87 -4.38 -15.84
CA LYS A 19 5.75 -4.48 -17.29
C LYS A 19 5.30 -5.86 -17.72
N GLU A 20 5.94 -6.92 -17.22
CA GLU A 20 5.53 -8.31 -17.48
C GLU A 20 4.06 -8.54 -17.12
N LEU A 21 3.64 -8.10 -15.93
CA LEU A 21 2.25 -8.21 -15.47
C LEU A 21 1.24 -7.43 -16.32
N ALA A 22 1.57 -6.19 -16.69
CA ALA A 22 0.71 -5.36 -17.53
C ALA A 22 0.56 -5.96 -18.94
N GLU A 23 1.63 -6.55 -19.48
CA GLU A 23 1.60 -7.26 -20.76
C GLU A 23 0.87 -8.61 -20.65
N GLU A 24 1.00 -9.34 -19.55
CA GLU A 24 0.27 -10.59 -19.29
C GLU A 24 -1.22 -10.38 -19.09
N ALA A 25 -1.64 -9.29 -18.43
CA ALA A 25 -3.06 -8.95 -18.27
C ALA A 25 -3.78 -8.77 -19.63
N SER A 26 -3.02 -8.50 -20.71
CA SER A 26 -3.55 -8.42 -22.07
C SER A 26 -3.70 -9.79 -22.76
N LYS A 27 -3.03 -10.84 -22.25
CA LYS A 27 -3.10 -12.21 -22.73
C LYS A 27 -4.16 -12.96 -21.91
N GLY A 28 -5.22 -13.43 -22.57
CA GLY A 28 -6.38 -14.03 -21.91
C GLY A 28 -6.05 -15.25 -21.01
N THR A 29 -6.97 -15.60 -20.12
CA THR A 29 -6.84 -16.75 -19.20
C THR A 29 -7.20 -18.09 -19.87
N ASP A 30 -6.55 -18.42 -20.99
CA ASP A 30 -6.89 -19.61 -21.76
C ASP A 30 -6.60 -20.90 -20.97
N GLY A 31 -7.63 -21.74 -20.82
CA GLY A 31 -7.52 -23.09 -20.23
C GLY A 31 -7.57 -23.20 -18.70
N LYS A 32 -7.80 -22.11 -17.95
CA LYS A 32 -7.91 -22.13 -16.48
C LYS A 32 -9.39 -22.11 -16.02
N THR A 33 -9.70 -22.79 -14.91
CA THR A 33 -11.05 -22.70 -14.31
C THR A 33 -11.24 -21.36 -13.60
N PRO A 34 -12.50 -20.89 -13.38
CA PRO A 34 -12.76 -19.66 -12.63
C PRO A 34 -12.11 -19.64 -11.24
N GLU A 35 -12.12 -20.78 -10.53
CA GLU A 35 -11.53 -20.92 -9.19
C GLU A 35 -10.01 -20.79 -9.22
N GLN A 36 -9.36 -21.34 -10.25
CA GLN A 36 -7.91 -21.20 -10.43
C GLN A 36 -7.50 -19.76 -10.73
N ILE A 37 -8.32 -19.03 -11.50
CA ILE A 37 -8.11 -17.62 -11.79
C ILE A 37 -8.28 -16.79 -10.51
N GLU A 38 -9.36 -17.00 -9.76
CA GLU A 38 -9.59 -16.28 -8.50
C GLU A 38 -8.47 -16.52 -7.48
N GLN A 39 -8.00 -17.77 -7.34
CA GLN A 39 -6.91 -18.09 -6.44
C GLN A 39 -5.60 -17.41 -6.85
N ALA A 40 -5.31 -17.33 -8.15
CA ALA A 40 -4.13 -16.63 -8.66
C ALA A 40 -4.23 -15.11 -8.46
N ASP A 41 -5.40 -14.52 -8.77
CA ASP A 41 -5.69 -13.11 -8.53
C ASP A 41 -5.51 -12.75 -7.05
N ARG A 42 -5.98 -13.61 -6.14
CA ARG A 42 -5.84 -13.42 -4.69
C ARG A 42 -4.39 -13.44 -4.24
N ILE A 43 -3.59 -14.37 -4.77
CA ILE A 43 -2.15 -14.43 -4.46
C ILE A 43 -1.45 -13.15 -4.94
N LEU A 44 -1.68 -12.76 -6.20
CA LEU A 44 -1.08 -11.56 -6.77
C LEU A 44 -1.51 -10.30 -6.00
N PHE A 45 -2.77 -10.21 -5.60
CA PHE A 45 -3.27 -9.13 -4.77
C PHE A 45 -2.53 -9.06 -3.43
N SER A 46 -2.38 -10.20 -2.73
CA SER A 46 -1.64 -10.26 -1.47
C SER A 46 -0.19 -9.80 -1.65
N GLU A 47 0.51 -10.25 -2.69
CA GLU A 47 1.90 -9.86 -2.95
C GLU A 47 2.03 -8.36 -3.22
N MET A 48 1.17 -7.80 -4.07
CA MET A 48 1.15 -6.36 -4.35
C MET A 48 0.86 -5.53 -3.09
N CYS A 49 -0.03 -6.01 -2.24
CA CYS A 49 -0.35 -5.38 -0.96
C CYS A 49 0.81 -5.47 0.03
N GLU A 50 1.51 -6.61 0.12
CA GLU A 50 2.66 -6.77 1.01
C GLU A 50 3.86 -5.90 0.59
N ILE A 51 4.13 -5.79 -0.71
CA ILE A 51 5.15 -4.86 -1.23
C ILE A 51 4.80 -3.42 -0.84
N CYS A 52 3.52 -3.04 -0.97
CA CYS A 52 3.03 -1.73 -0.55
C CYS A 52 3.09 -1.52 0.98
N LEU A 53 2.81 -2.55 1.78
CA LEU A 53 2.86 -2.52 3.25
C LEU A 53 4.27 -2.27 3.78
N TRP A 54 5.24 -3.03 3.26
CA TRP A 54 6.62 -2.98 3.76
C TRP A 54 7.42 -1.83 3.15
N GLY A 55 7.08 -1.38 1.94
CA GLY A 55 7.75 -0.26 1.28
C GLY A 55 9.27 -0.46 1.25
N ASN A 56 10.03 0.46 1.84
CA ASN A 56 11.50 0.36 1.90
C ASN A 56 12.02 -0.84 2.71
N ALA A 57 11.20 -1.46 3.55
CA ALA A 57 11.53 -2.67 4.31
C ALA A 57 11.18 -3.96 3.54
N THR A 58 10.71 -3.85 2.29
CA THR A 58 10.39 -5.02 1.45
C THR A 58 11.66 -5.84 1.20
N ASP A 59 11.59 -7.13 1.50
CA ASP A 59 12.64 -8.09 1.15
C ASP A 59 12.65 -8.28 -0.37
N LEU A 60 13.80 -8.05 -1.02
CA LEU A 60 13.95 -8.21 -2.48
C LEU A 60 13.55 -9.60 -2.96
N SER A 61 13.63 -10.63 -2.11
CA SER A 61 13.15 -11.98 -2.44
C SER A 61 11.64 -12.04 -2.72
N LEU A 62 10.84 -11.16 -2.11
CA LEU A 62 9.41 -11.02 -2.40
C LEU A 62 9.14 -10.47 -3.81
N LEU A 63 10.11 -9.77 -4.41
CA LEU A 63 9.97 -9.15 -5.74
C LEU A 63 10.19 -10.15 -6.89
N THR A 64 10.74 -11.33 -6.60
CA THR A 64 11.13 -12.31 -7.62
C THR A 64 9.99 -13.12 -8.22
N SER A 65 8.76 -12.90 -7.77
CA SER A 65 7.68 -13.89 -7.75
C SER A 65 6.37 -13.45 -8.42
N LEU A 66 6.40 -12.38 -9.21
CA LEU A 66 5.20 -11.62 -9.59
C LEU A 66 4.49 -12.07 -10.89
N THR A 67 4.93 -13.13 -11.57
CA THR A 67 4.26 -13.62 -12.82
C THR A 67 3.24 -14.71 -12.52
N TYR A 68 2.22 -14.90 -13.37
CA TYR A 68 1.24 -15.99 -13.16
C TYR A 68 1.87 -17.38 -13.16
N GLU A 69 2.92 -17.61 -13.96
CA GLU A 69 3.64 -18.88 -14.00
C GLU A 69 4.47 -19.12 -12.74
N ASP A 70 5.05 -18.05 -12.17
CA ASP A 70 5.83 -18.15 -10.95
C ASP A 70 4.93 -18.25 -9.72
N ILE A 71 3.82 -17.50 -9.67
CA ILE A 71 2.79 -17.58 -8.61
C ILE A 71 2.30 -19.02 -8.38
N GLN A 72 2.17 -19.82 -9.45
CA GLN A 72 1.79 -21.24 -9.34
C GLN A 72 2.88 -22.10 -8.69
N LYS A 73 4.16 -21.77 -8.90
CA LYS A 73 5.31 -22.42 -8.24
C LYS A 73 5.50 -21.91 -6.81
N LEU A 74 4.94 -20.74 -6.49
CA LEU A 74 5.09 -20.02 -5.23
C LEU A 74 4.18 -20.48 -4.10
N GLN A 75 3.24 -21.40 -4.34
CA GLN A 75 2.50 -22.08 -3.28
C GLN A 75 3.49 -22.89 -2.41
N GLY A 76 4.20 -22.20 -1.51
CA GLY A 76 5.29 -22.75 -0.71
C GLY A 76 6.55 -21.90 -0.55
N SER A 77 6.69 -20.71 -1.17
CA SER A 77 7.95 -19.95 -1.07
C SER A 77 8.29 -19.56 0.38
N GLU A 78 9.52 -19.84 0.80
CA GLU A 78 9.99 -19.52 2.15
C GLU A 78 10.02 -18.01 2.42
N ALA A 79 10.27 -17.21 1.38
CA ALA A 79 10.30 -15.74 1.45
C ALA A 79 8.93 -15.16 1.83
N ARG A 80 7.84 -15.60 1.19
CA ARG A 80 6.49 -15.15 1.51
C ARG A 80 6.10 -15.56 2.93
N LYS A 81 6.33 -16.82 3.31
CA LYS A 81 6.09 -17.30 4.67
C LYS A 81 6.92 -16.54 5.71
N ALA A 82 8.09 -16.01 5.35
CA ALA A 82 8.92 -15.21 6.25
C ALA A 82 8.37 -13.78 6.42
N SER A 83 7.89 -13.15 5.34
CA SER A 83 7.19 -11.86 5.37
C SER A 83 5.90 -11.94 6.21
N GLU A 84 5.05 -12.93 5.92
CA GLU A 84 3.76 -13.14 6.59
C GLU A 84 3.93 -13.35 8.10
N LYS A 85 5.02 -13.96 8.56
CA LYS A 85 5.30 -14.15 10.01
C LYS A 85 5.40 -12.85 10.79
N ASN A 86 5.79 -11.76 10.14
CA ASN A 86 5.89 -10.45 10.79
C ASN A 86 4.59 -9.64 10.69
N ILE A 87 3.56 -10.15 10.00
CA ILE A 87 2.23 -9.55 9.90
C ILE A 87 1.32 -10.18 10.97
N LEU A 88 1.09 -9.46 12.05
CA LEU A 88 0.40 -9.95 13.26
C LEU A 88 -1.12 -10.07 13.10
N VAL A 89 -1.69 -9.23 12.23
CA VAL A 89 -3.12 -9.25 11.84
C VAL A 89 -3.13 -9.12 10.33
N ASN A 90 -3.84 -10.00 9.63
CA ASN A 90 -3.82 -10.03 8.17
C ASN A 90 -5.21 -10.24 7.57
N ASP A 91 -5.89 -9.12 7.29
CA ASP A 91 -7.23 -9.11 6.70
C ASP A 91 -7.23 -8.93 5.17
N LEU A 92 -6.11 -9.22 4.49
CA LEU A 92 -6.00 -9.08 3.02
C LEU A 92 -7.07 -9.85 2.24
N ASN A 93 -7.43 -11.04 2.70
CA ASN A 93 -8.43 -11.86 2.02
C ASN A 93 -9.81 -11.20 2.03
N ALA A 94 -10.19 -10.58 3.16
CA ALA A 94 -11.49 -9.93 3.30
C ALA A 94 -11.61 -8.70 2.39
N SER A 95 -10.55 -7.91 2.24
CA SER A 95 -10.57 -6.77 1.32
C SER A 95 -10.55 -7.21 -0.15
N PHE A 96 -9.81 -8.28 -0.49
CA PHE A 96 -9.86 -8.86 -1.82
C PHE A 96 -11.28 -9.33 -2.18
N ASP A 97 -11.97 -10.04 -1.26
CA ASP A 97 -13.32 -10.55 -1.49
C ASP A 97 -14.28 -9.43 -1.89
N VAL A 98 -14.19 -8.27 -1.22
CA VAL A 98 -15.01 -7.10 -1.52
C VAL A 98 -14.70 -6.52 -2.90
N LEU A 99 -13.42 -6.32 -3.24
CA LEU A 99 -13.03 -5.77 -4.54
C LEU A 99 -13.38 -6.75 -5.68
N HIS A 100 -13.18 -8.05 -5.45
CA HIS A 100 -13.49 -9.11 -6.39
C HIS A 100 -15.00 -9.21 -6.64
N GLN A 101 -15.80 -9.19 -5.58
CA GLN A 101 -17.26 -9.17 -5.67
C GLN A 101 -17.75 -7.91 -6.40
N ALA A 102 -17.18 -6.74 -6.08
CA ALA A 102 -17.51 -5.49 -6.79
C ALA A 102 -17.19 -5.57 -8.29
N ARG A 103 -16.01 -6.11 -8.65
CA ARG A 103 -15.61 -6.35 -10.04
C ARG A 103 -16.59 -7.26 -10.77
N ARG A 104 -17.05 -8.33 -10.12
CA ARG A 104 -18.02 -9.30 -10.65
C ARG A 104 -19.39 -8.69 -10.87
N ASP A 105 -19.93 -8.03 -9.85
CA ASP A 105 -21.33 -7.58 -9.83
C ASP A 105 -21.56 -6.26 -10.59
N ARG A 106 -20.55 -5.39 -10.60
CA ARG A 106 -20.67 -4.00 -11.05
C ARG A 106 -19.73 -3.66 -12.20
N LYS A 107 -19.50 -4.60 -13.12
CA LYS A 107 -18.53 -4.51 -14.23
C LYS A 107 -18.48 -3.15 -14.95
N ASN A 108 -19.65 -2.53 -15.21
CA ASN A 108 -19.77 -1.26 -15.94
C ASN A 108 -20.01 -0.02 -15.06
N GLN A 109 -19.93 -0.15 -13.74
CA GLN A 109 -20.06 0.97 -12.80
C GLN A 109 -18.69 1.38 -12.28
N ASP A 110 -18.61 2.59 -11.75
CA ASP A 110 -17.42 3.06 -11.07
C ASP A 110 -17.15 2.23 -9.81
N ARG A 111 -15.88 1.89 -9.61
CA ARG A 111 -15.31 1.15 -8.49
C ARG A 111 -14.03 1.87 -8.10
N ARG A 112 -14.21 2.95 -7.34
CA ARG A 112 -13.11 3.80 -6.87
C ARG A 112 -12.38 3.12 -5.72
N VAL A 113 -11.05 3.21 -5.70
CA VAL A 113 -10.21 2.91 -4.53
C VAL A 113 -9.45 4.16 -4.14
N ASP A 114 -9.39 4.46 -2.85
CA ASP A 114 -8.66 5.60 -2.32
C ASP A 114 -7.43 5.14 -1.55
N ILE A 115 -6.32 5.83 -1.73
CA ILE A 115 -5.07 5.57 -0.98
C ILE A 115 -4.66 6.84 -0.26
N VAL A 116 -4.75 6.83 1.07
CA VAL A 116 -4.24 7.88 1.96
C VAL A 116 -2.76 7.62 2.20
N LEU A 117 -1.92 8.43 1.55
CA LEU A 117 -0.49 8.20 1.44
C LEU A 117 0.26 8.48 2.75
N ASP A 118 1.38 7.78 2.93
CA ASP A 118 2.38 8.03 3.97
C ASP A 118 3.62 8.68 3.33
N ASN A 119 4.72 7.95 3.14
CA ASN A 119 6.01 8.51 2.73
C ASN A 119 6.23 8.61 1.21
N SER A 120 7.03 9.61 0.82
CA SER A 120 7.56 9.79 -0.52
C SER A 120 8.71 8.82 -0.85
N GLY A 121 9.25 8.94 -2.07
CA GLY A 121 10.32 8.09 -2.55
C GLY A 121 9.83 6.68 -2.89
N PHE A 122 10.48 5.66 -2.35
CA PHE A 122 10.19 4.27 -2.75
C PHE A 122 8.85 3.77 -2.21
N GLU A 123 8.36 4.28 -1.08
CA GLU A 123 7.01 3.95 -0.61
C GLU A 123 5.93 4.47 -1.58
N LEU A 124 5.99 5.75 -1.97
CA LEU A 124 5.11 6.29 -3.01
C LEU A 124 5.22 5.52 -4.34
N PHE A 125 6.42 5.07 -4.71
CA PHE A 125 6.61 4.26 -5.91
C PHE A 125 5.86 2.93 -5.83
N VAL A 126 5.94 2.20 -4.71
CA VAL A 126 5.18 0.94 -4.55
C VAL A 126 3.68 1.18 -4.40
N ASP A 127 3.26 2.32 -3.86
CA ASP A 127 1.84 2.73 -3.84
C ASP A 127 1.31 2.92 -5.28
N LEU A 128 2.13 3.48 -6.18
CA LEU A 128 1.79 3.61 -7.60
C LEU A 128 1.79 2.26 -8.36
N ILE A 129 2.69 1.35 -8.00
CA ILE A 129 2.68 -0.04 -8.51
C ILE A 129 1.36 -0.71 -8.13
N LEU A 130 0.95 -0.63 -6.85
CA LEU A 130 -0.33 -1.17 -6.40
C LEU A 130 -1.52 -0.50 -7.12
N ALA A 131 -1.52 0.83 -7.24
CA ALA A 131 -2.58 1.57 -7.94
C ALA A 131 -2.71 1.13 -9.41
N GLY A 132 -1.58 1.03 -10.12
CA GLY A 132 -1.54 0.56 -11.50
C GLY A 132 -2.01 -0.88 -11.65
N TYR A 133 -1.64 -1.76 -10.71
CA TYR A 133 -2.13 -3.14 -10.65
C TYR A 133 -3.65 -3.20 -10.44
N LEU A 134 -4.20 -2.46 -9.47
CA LEU A 134 -5.64 -2.46 -9.18
C LEU A 134 -6.46 -2.05 -10.41
N LEU A 135 -5.96 -1.06 -11.17
CA LEU A 135 -6.56 -0.60 -12.42
C LEU A 135 -6.42 -1.65 -13.54
N SER A 136 -5.23 -2.23 -13.71
CA SER A 136 -4.94 -3.22 -14.76
C SER A 136 -5.70 -4.54 -14.54
N ALA A 137 -5.85 -4.98 -13.30
CA ALA A 137 -6.61 -6.17 -12.91
C ALA A 137 -8.15 -5.95 -12.90
N GLY A 138 -8.60 -4.71 -13.14
CA GLY A 138 -10.01 -4.32 -13.12
C GLY A 138 -10.66 -4.37 -11.74
N LEU A 139 -9.87 -4.54 -10.66
CA LEU A 139 -10.32 -4.47 -9.26
C LEU A 139 -10.77 -3.05 -8.90
N ALA A 140 -10.19 -2.04 -9.54
CA ALA A 140 -10.64 -0.65 -9.52
C ALA A 140 -10.85 -0.13 -10.96
N THR A 141 -11.76 0.83 -11.12
CA THR A 141 -11.87 1.64 -12.36
C THR A 141 -11.14 2.97 -12.21
N THR A 142 -11.04 3.46 -10.97
CA THR A 142 -10.35 4.71 -10.61
C THR A 142 -9.62 4.51 -9.29
N VAL A 143 -8.40 5.03 -9.21
CA VAL A 143 -7.62 5.12 -7.97
C VAL A 143 -7.36 6.60 -7.66
N VAL A 144 -7.69 7.01 -6.45
CA VAL A 144 -7.46 8.38 -5.95
C VAL A 144 -6.40 8.35 -4.85
N LEU A 145 -5.31 9.05 -5.09
CA LEU A 145 -4.20 9.20 -4.16
C LEU A 145 -4.37 10.50 -3.35
N HIS A 146 -4.25 10.41 -2.03
CA HIS A 146 -4.41 11.53 -1.11
C HIS A 146 -3.09 11.90 -0.45
N PRO A 147 -2.31 12.84 -1.02
CA PRO A 147 -1.11 13.38 -0.39
C PRO A 147 -1.45 14.46 0.64
N LYS A 148 -0.43 14.85 1.42
CA LYS A 148 -0.48 15.99 2.34
C LYS A 148 -0.34 17.31 1.57
N ASN A 149 -0.89 18.40 2.12
CA ASN A 149 -0.87 19.72 1.49
C ASN A 149 0.39 20.55 1.78
N ILE A 150 1.13 20.18 2.81
CA ILE A 150 2.32 20.88 3.31
C ILE A 150 3.36 19.83 3.71
N PRO A 151 4.65 20.21 3.83
CA PRO A 151 5.65 19.35 4.44
C PRO A 151 5.15 18.85 5.80
N TRP A 152 5.10 17.53 5.96
CA TRP A 152 4.48 16.87 7.10
C TRP A 152 5.30 15.64 7.46
N PHE A 153 5.58 15.46 8.76
CA PHE A 153 6.31 14.30 9.29
C PHE A 153 7.57 13.89 8.49
N VAL A 154 8.35 14.88 8.06
CA VAL A 154 9.61 14.75 7.30
C VAL A 154 9.43 14.22 5.88
N SER A 155 8.87 13.02 5.72
CA SER A 155 8.84 12.29 4.46
C SER A 155 7.45 12.12 3.86
N ASP A 156 6.38 12.61 4.48
CA ASP A 156 5.04 12.42 3.94
C ASP A 156 4.90 13.00 2.53
N VAL A 157 4.20 12.28 1.65
CA VAL A 157 4.01 12.69 0.26
C VAL A 157 3.26 14.02 0.18
N THR A 158 3.82 14.96 -0.56
CA THR A 158 3.16 16.17 -1.04
C THR A 158 3.07 16.17 -2.59
N PRO A 159 2.25 17.03 -3.21
CA PRO A 159 2.18 17.10 -4.68
C PRO A 159 3.55 17.32 -5.36
N PRO A 160 4.48 18.16 -4.83
CA PRO A 160 5.85 18.24 -5.33
C PRO A 160 6.63 16.91 -5.31
N ASP A 161 6.46 16.08 -4.27
CA ASP A 161 7.15 14.78 -4.19
C ASP A 161 6.66 13.82 -5.28
N PHE A 162 5.36 13.84 -5.57
CA PHE A 162 4.78 13.09 -6.67
C PHE A 162 5.36 13.54 -8.01
N ALA A 163 5.40 14.85 -8.27
CA ALA A 163 5.98 15.39 -9.49
C ALA A 163 7.47 15.03 -9.64
N ALA A 164 8.23 15.05 -8.54
CA ALA A 164 9.63 14.65 -8.53
C ALA A 164 9.83 13.16 -8.86
N LEU A 165 8.98 12.28 -8.33
CA LEU A 165 9.01 10.86 -8.66
C LEU A 165 8.71 10.63 -10.15
N ILE A 166 7.63 11.22 -10.68
CA ILE A 166 7.27 11.08 -12.10
C ILE A 166 8.38 11.62 -13.01
N ALA A 167 8.98 12.76 -12.67
CA ALA A 167 10.12 13.30 -13.42
C ALA A 167 11.30 12.33 -13.44
N ALA A 168 11.62 11.70 -12.29
CA ALA A 168 12.68 10.69 -12.20
C ALA A 168 12.42 9.46 -13.09
N LEU A 169 11.16 9.05 -13.24
CA LEU A 169 10.78 7.91 -14.09
C LEU A 169 10.72 8.28 -15.59
N SER A 170 10.48 9.55 -15.92
CA SER A 170 10.44 10.03 -17.31
C SER A 170 11.83 10.07 -17.97
N ASP A 171 12.87 10.39 -17.19
CA ASP A 171 14.28 10.36 -17.60
C ASP A 171 15.13 9.62 -16.55
N PRO A 172 14.98 8.28 -16.47
CA PRO A 172 15.63 7.49 -15.45
C PRO A 172 17.15 7.46 -15.63
N GLN A 173 17.62 7.56 -16.87
CA GLN A 173 19.04 7.60 -17.19
C GLN A 173 19.70 8.85 -16.59
N ALA A 174 19.12 10.03 -16.83
CA ALA A 174 19.64 11.28 -16.24
C ALA A 174 19.50 11.27 -14.71
N PHE A 175 18.38 10.77 -14.19
CA PHE A 175 18.14 10.72 -12.75
C PHE A 175 19.22 9.92 -12.00
N TYR A 176 19.49 8.67 -12.42
CA TYR A 176 20.43 7.80 -11.72
C TYR A 176 21.91 8.17 -11.94
N THR A 177 22.26 8.72 -13.11
CA THR A 177 23.65 9.13 -13.38
C THR A 177 24.02 10.47 -12.77
N ALA A 178 23.05 11.33 -12.47
CA ALA A 178 23.28 12.55 -11.71
C ALA A 178 23.78 12.21 -10.29
N PRO A 179 24.75 12.97 -9.73
CA PRO A 179 25.19 12.78 -8.36
C PRO A 179 24.02 12.95 -7.37
N ASP A 180 24.04 12.21 -6.27
CA ASP A 180 23.15 12.46 -5.13
C ASP A 180 23.70 13.58 -4.22
N GLU A 181 22.98 13.88 -3.13
CA GLU A 181 23.36 14.93 -2.16
C GLU A 181 24.73 14.67 -1.50
N SER A 182 25.22 13.42 -1.49
CA SER A 182 26.56 13.06 -0.99
C SER A 182 27.64 13.11 -2.07
N GLY A 183 27.26 13.40 -3.32
CA GLY A 183 28.14 13.37 -4.50
C GLY A 183 28.33 11.96 -5.08
N LYS A 184 27.62 10.94 -4.58
CA LYS A 184 27.69 9.58 -5.09
C LYS A 184 26.98 9.50 -6.44
N THR A 185 27.64 8.88 -7.41
CA THR A 185 27.09 8.56 -8.72
C THR A 185 26.76 7.07 -8.82
N PHE A 186 25.91 6.72 -9.76
CA PHE A 186 25.55 5.34 -10.05
C PHE A 186 25.90 5.02 -11.51
N ASP A 187 26.24 3.76 -11.78
CA ASP A 187 26.52 3.31 -13.14
C ASP A 187 25.30 3.55 -14.05
N PRO A 188 25.51 3.86 -15.35
CA PRO A 188 24.43 3.98 -16.32
C PRO A 188 23.47 2.79 -16.27
N LEU A 189 22.19 3.06 -16.54
CA LEU A 189 21.22 1.99 -16.78
C LEU A 189 21.50 1.37 -18.15
N SER A 190 21.24 0.07 -18.27
CA SER A 190 21.14 -0.61 -19.56
C SER A 190 19.92 -0.13 -20.34
N GLU A 191 19.93 -0.32 -21.66
CA GLU A 191 18.77 0.01 -22.52
C GLU A 191 17.49 -0.70 -22.07
N LYS A 192 17.61 -1.94 -21.57
CA LYS A 192 16.50 -2.73 -21.02
C LYS A 192 15.91 -2.05 -19.79
N GLU A 193 16.73 -1.71 -18.80
CA GLU A 193 16.29 -1.05 -17.56
C GLU A 193 15.64 0.31 -17.84
N VAL A 194 16.19 1.08 -18.79
CA VAL A 194 15.57 2.36 -19.23
C VAL A 194 14.19 2.11 -19.84
N SER A 195 14.05 1.09 -20.69
CA SER A 195 12.77 0.74 -21.32
C SER A 195 11.71 0.34 -20.30
N GLU A 196 12.08 -0.46 -19.30
CA GLU A 196 11.16 -0.93 -18.24
C GLU A 196 10.68 0.21 -17.34
N VAL A 197 11.58 1.10 -16.92
CA VAL A 197 11.18 2.26 -16.11
C VAL A 197 10.34 3.25 -16.92
N LYS A 198 10.68 3.49 -18.19
CA LYS A 198 9.87 4.35 -19.06
C LYS A 198 8.49 3.78 -19.34
N PHE A 199 8.35 2.46 -19.42
CA PHE A 199 7.05 1.82 -19.53
C PHE A 199 6.12 2.19 -18.36
N LEU A 200 6.63 2.19 -17.12
CA LEU A 200 5.85 2.66 -15.96
C LEU A 200 5.38 4.10 -16.14
N PHE A 201 6.29 4.99 -16.51
CA PHE A 201 5.99 6.40 -16.72
C PHE A 201 4.90 6.59 -17.79
N ASP A 202 5.06 5.96 -18.95
CA ASP A 202 4.11 6.07 -20.06
C ASP A 202 2.73 5.51 -19.66
N HIS A 203 2.72 4.34 -19.03
CA HIS A 203 1.49 3.67 -18.61
C HIS A 203 0.73 4.45 -17.53
N TRP A 204 1.41 4.92 -16.48
CA TRP A 204 0.77 5.73 -15.43
C TRP A 204 0.34 7.10 -15.95
N SER A 205 1.11 7.72 -16.85
CA SER A 205 0.71 8.96 -17.51
C SER A 205 -0.56 8.77 -18.35
N HIS A 206 -0.68 7.64 -19.04
CA HIS A 206 -1.89 7.28 -19.76
C HIS A 206 -3.10 7.09 -18.82
N LEU A 207 -2.94 6.31 -17.74
CA LEU A 207 -4.00 6.14 -16.73
C LEU A 207 -4.43 7.47 -16.10
N HIS A 208 -3.49 8.38 -15.85
CA HIS A 208 -3.78 9.72 -15.36
C HIS A 208 -4.56 10.55 -16.39
N ALA A 209 -4.13 10.56 -17.65
CA ALA A 209 -4.79 11.28 -18.73
C ALA A 209 -6.23 10.78 -19.00
N GLU A 210 -6.48 9.48 -18.79
CA GLU A 210 -7.83 8.90 -18.85
C GLU A 210 -8.70 9.18 -17.61
N GLY A 211 -8.16 9.86 -16.59
CA GLY A 211 -8.86 10.13 -15.33
C GLY A 211 -9.00 8.92 -14.41
N LYS A 212 -8.23 7.85 -14.65
CA LYS A 212 -8.24 6.63 -13.83
C LYS A 212 -7.29 6.71 -12.64
N LEU A 213 -6.20 7.47 -12.74
CA LEU A 213 -5.28 7.73 -11.63
C LEU A 213 -5.31 9.21 -11.28
N ILE A 214 -5.80 9.54 -10.09
CA ILE A 214 -6.06 10.94 -9.68
C ILE A 214 -5.32 11.25 -8.38
N ILE A 215 -4.84 12.49 -8.25
CA ILE A 215 -4.25 13.01 -7.01
C ILE A 215 -5.20 14.05 -6.44
N ARG A 216 -5.63 13.89 -5.19
CA ARG A 216 -6.51 14.84 -4.50
C ARG A 216 -5.98 15.14 -3.10
N PRO A 217 -5.23 16.23 -2.91
CA PRO A 217 -4.87 16.63 -1.57
C PRO A 217 -6.08 17.23 -0.83
N HIS A 218 -6.09 17.10 0.50
CA HIS A 218 -7.13 17.69 1.35
C HIS A 218 -6.52 18.21 2.66
N SER A 219 -6.96 19.38 3.14
CA SER A 219 -6.38 20.02 4.32
C SER A 219 -6.57 19.20 5.61
N PHE A 220 -7.63 18.40 5.67
CA PHE A 220 -7.93 17.50 6.78
C PHE A 220 -6.76 16.57 7.14
N TRP A 221 -6.02 16.06 6.13
CA TRP A 221 -4.93 15.11 6.35
C TRP A 221 -3.80 15.67 7.23
N THR A 222 -3.61 16.99 7.21
CA THR A 222 -2.61 17.72 8.00
C THR A 222 -3.19 18.44 9.22
N THR A 223 -4.43 18.12 9.61
CA THR A 223 -4.98 18.57 10.91
C THR A 223 -4.42 17.70 12.05
N PRO A 224 -4.36 18.20 13.30
CA PRO A 224 -3.80 17.43 14.43
C PRO A 224 -4.75 16.35 14.96
N GLY A 225 -6.02 16.36 14.55
CA GLY A 225 -7.04 15.45 15.08
C GLY A 225 -6.97 14.05 14.50
N SER A 226 -7.60 13.12 15.22
CA SER A 226 -7.90 11.78 14.74
C SER A 226 -8.95 11.78 13.63
N TYR A 227 -9.01 10.68 12.88
CA TYR A 227 -9.99 10.49 11.81
C TYR A 227 -11.41 10.34 12.33
N TRP A 228 -11.60 10.07 13.63
CA TRP A 228 -12.90 10.13 14.29
C TRP A 228 -13.59 11.49 14.14
N ARG A 229 -12.82 12.55 13.88
CA ARG A 229 -13.35 13.91 13.66
C ARG A 229 -13.80 14.16 12.22
N MET A 230 -13.42 13.30 11.26
CA MET A 230 -13.67 13.50 9.82
C MET A 230 -15.14 13.76 9.51
N PRO A 231 -16.13 13.00 10.05
CA PRO A 231 -17.54 13.25 9.76
C PRO A 231 -18.05 14.63 10.18
N TYR A 232 -17.38 15.29 11.11
CA TYR A 232 -17.81 16.57 11.69
C TYR A 232 -16.99 17.77 11.18
N VAL A 233 -15.70 17.55 10.91
CA VAL A 233 -14.75 18.60 10.55
C VAL A 233 -14.52 18.69 9.04
N ALA A 234 -14.65 17.58 8.32
CA ALA A 234 -14.53 17.50 6.87
C ALA A 234 -15.64 16.58 6.30
N PRO A 235 -16.94 16.94 6.49
CA PRO A 235 -18.05 16.12 6.04
C PRO A 235 -18.07 15.94 4.51
N ASP A 236 -17.52 16.90 3.76
CA ASP A 236 -17.31 16.80 2.32
C ASP A 236 -16.35 15.66 1.97
N LEU A 237 -15.19 15.59 2.61
CA LEU A 237 -14.25 14.48 2.45
C LEU A 237 -14.86 13.15 2.90
N PHE A 238 -15.52 13.13 4.06
CA PHE A 238 -16.13 11.90 4.58
C PHE A 238 -17.19 11.35 3.63
N ASN A 239 -18.05 12.21 3.07
CA ASN A 239 -19.06 11.80 2.11
C ASN A 239 -18.44 11.37 0.77
N ASP A 240 -17.38 12.04 0.30
CA ASP A 240 -16.64 11.61 -0.90
C ASP A 240 -16.00 10.22 -0.73
N LEU A 241 -15.46 9.92 0.45
CA LEU A 241 -14.86 8.60 0.74
C LEU A 241 -15.89 7.46 0.83
N LYS A 242 -17.18 7.76 1.10
CA LYS A 242 -18.25 6.74 1.05
C LYS A 242 -18.49 6.21 -0.35
N GLU A 243 -18.14 6.96 -1.39
CA GLU A 243 -18.23 6.51 -2.79
C GLU A 243 -17.14 5.47 -3.13
N SER A 244 -16.10 5.35 -2.30
CA SER A 244 -15.02 4.40 -2.50
C SER A 244 -15.43 2.96 -2.20
N GLU A 245 -14.99 2.00 -3.01
CA GLU A 245 -15.06 0.58 -2.66
C GLU A 245 -14.17 0.23 -1.48
N LEU A 246 -13.03 0.92 -1.38
CA LEU A 246 -12.03 0.69 -0.35
C LEU A 246 -11.17 1.95 -0.16
N VAL A 247 -11.03 2.40 1.08
CA VAL A 247 -10.08 3.44 1.47
C VAL A 247 -8.92 2.78 2.20
N LEU A 248 -7.77 2.73 1.55
CA LEU A 248 -6.51 2.23 2.06
C LEU A 248 -5.73 3.35 2.76
N PHE A 249 -5.35 3.13 4.01
CA PHE A 249 -4.55 4.04 4.83
C PHE A 249 -3.15 3.49 5.01
N LYS A 250 -2.13 4.22 4.54
CA LYS A 250 -0.72 3.80 4.61
C LYS A 250 -0.03 4.29 5.88
N GLY A 251 0.81 3.45 6.48
CA GLY A 251 1.78 3.85 7.48
C GLY A 251 1.24 4.08 8.89
N ASP A 252 2.18 4.38 9.79
CA ASP A 252 1.95 4.44 11.23
C ASP A 252 1.09 5.64 11.65
N LEU A 253 1.34 6.83 11.07
CA LEU A 253 0.59 8.04 11.44
C LEU A 253 -0.90 7.92 11.06
N ASN A 254 -1.21 7.36 9.89
CA ASN A 254 -2.59 7.14 9.50
C ASN A 254 -3.29 6.14 10.46
N TYR A 255 -2.60 5.06 10.85
CA TYR A 255 -3.15 4.10 11.82
C TYR A 255 -3.40 4.73 13.20
N ARG A 256 -2.46 5.55 13.68
CA ARG A 256 -2.64 6.31 14.94
C ARG A 256 -3.83 7.25 14.85
N LYS A 257 -4.01 7.97 13.73
CA LYS A 257 -5.19 8.82 13.51
C LYS A 257 -6.49 8.02 13.40
N LEU A 258 -6.47 6.83 12.78
CA LEU A 258 -7.63 5.92 12.74
C LEU A 258 -8.03 5.49 14.16
N THR A 259 -7.05 5.08 14.97
CA THR A 259 -7.25 4.53 16.32
C THR A 259 -7.27 5.59 17.42
N ASN A 260 -7.33 6.87 17.06
CA ASN A 260 -7.29 8.01 17.98
C ASN A 260 -6.05 8.05 18.90
N ASP A 261 -4.97 7.34 18.54
CA ASP A 261 -3.69 7.23 19.26
C ASP A 261 -3.89 6.90 20.75
N ALA A 262 -4.96 6.17 21.08
CA ALA A 262 -5.35 5.91 22.46
C ALA A 262 -4.66 4.67 23.04
N ALA A 263 -4.64 4.57 24.37
CA ALA A 263 -4.11 3.42 25.11
C ALA A 263 -5.11 2.25 25.13
N TRP A 264 -5.41 1.70 23.95
CA TRP A 264 -6.27 0.54 23.79
C TRP A 264 -5.67 -0.72 24.40
N ALA A 265 -6.53 -1.64 24.86
CA ALA A 265 -6.11 -3.02 25.04
C ALA A 265 -5.70 -3.59 23.66
N PRO A 266 -4.55 -4.28 23.51
CA PRO A 266 -4.09 -4.77 22.21
C PRO A 266 -5.07 -5.69 21.47
N THR A 267 -5.95 -6.36 22.22
CA THR A 267 -6.98 -7.27 21.70
C THR A 267 -8.30 -6.57 21.36
N THR A 268 -8.42 -5.25 21.62
CA THR A 268 -9.60 -4.46 21.22
C THR A 268 -9.86 -4.64 19.72
N PRO A 269 -11.09 -4.94 19.27
CA PRO A 269 -11.36 -5.08 17.84
C PRO A 269 -11.03 -3.82 17.04
N PHE A 270 -10.40 -3.97 15.87
CA PHE A 270 -10.10 -2.82 14.99
C PHE A 270 -11.37 -2.04 14.60
N THR A 271 -12.47 -2.74 14.38
CA THR A 271 -13.79 -2.18 14.07
C THR A 271 -14.33 -1.24 15.15
N GLU A 272 -13.99 -1.49 16.42
CA GLU A 272 -14.31 -0.61 17.55
C GLU A 272 -13.33 0.56 17.64
N ALA A 273 -12.03 0.28 17.51
CA ALA A 273 -10.96 1.25 17.67
C ALA A 273 -10.96 2.37 16.62
N ILE A 274 -11.56 2.16 15.44
CA ILE A 274 -11.70 3.21 14.42
C ILE A 274 -12.95 4.08 14.59
N GLY A 275 -13.76 3.83 15.64
CA GLY A 275 -14.85 4.70 16.08
C GLY A 275 -15.84 5.03 14.97
N PRO A 276 -16.06 6.33 14.63
CA PRO A 276 -17.00 6.74 13.58
C PRO A 276 -16.72 6.21 12.17
N LEU A 277 -15.54 5.63 11.92
CA LEU A 277 -15.21 4.96 10.65
C LEU A 277 -15.46 3.44 10.70
N GLY A 278 -15.97 2.93 11.82
CA GLY A 278 -16.28 1.52 12.05
C GLY A 278 -17.47 1.00 11.25
N PRO A 279 -18.11 -0.10 11.70
CA PRO A 279 -19.32 -0.63 11.10
C PRO A 279 -20.40 0.44 10.92
N GLN A 280 -21.16 0.37 9.83
CA GLN A 280 -22.23 1.31 9.47
C GLN A 280 -21.77 2.74 9.13
N SER A 281 -20.46 3.02 9.09
CA SER A 281 -19.94 4.34 8.69
C SER A 281 -20.21 4.70 7.22
N GLY A 282 -20.46 3.69 6.38
CA GLY A 282 -20.53 3.80 4.93
C GLY A 282 -19.16 3.81 4.24
N VAL A 283 -18.06 3.65 4.99
CA VAL A 283 -16.69 3.64 4.45
C VAL A 283 -16.04 2.30 4.75
N ARG A 284 -15.49 1.65 3.72
CA ARG A 284 -14.63 0.47 3.93
C ARG A 284 -13.21 0.91 4.17
N VAL A 285 -12.67 0.55 5.32
CA VAL A 285 -11.35 0.98 5.77
C VAL A 285 -10.40 -0.21 5.72
N MET A 286 -9.24 0.01 5.14
CA MET A 286 -8.10 -0.90 5.24
C MET A 286 -6.88 -0.13 5.68
N ALA A 287 -6.11 -0.66 6.62
CA ALA A 287 -4.90 -0.02 7.10
C ALA A 287 -3.69 -0.92 6.87
N PHE A 288 -2.68 -0.39 6.18
CA PHE A 288 -1.35 -0.99 6.07
C PHE A 288 -0.41 -0.29 7.02
N ARG A 289 -0.02 -0.98 8.09
CA ARG A 289 0.79 -0.36 9.12
C ARG A 289 1.96 -1.25 9.51
N THR A 290 3.16 -0.79 9.19
CA THR A 290 4.36 -1.20 9.92
C THR A 290 4.34 -0.52 11.30
N CYS A 291 4.47 -1.29 12.38
CA CYS A 291 4.31 -0.82 13.76
C CYS A 291 5.50 0.07 14.20
N LYS A 292 5.24 1.39 14.34
CA LYS A 292 6.24 2.41 14.72
C LYS A 292 5.78 3.27 15.91
N ALA A 293 4.78 2.82 16.67
CA ALA A 293 4.24 3.51 17.84
C ALA A 293 3.52 2.55 18.80
N ASP A 294 3.32 2.99 20.04
CA ASP A 294 2.68 2.22 21.12
C ASP A 294 1.33 1.61 20.74
N VAL A 295 0.41 2.38 20.15
CA VAL A 295 -0.95 1.93 19.89
C VAL A 295 -0.95 0.69 18.99
N VAL A 296 -1.73 -0.35 19.30
CA VAL A 296 -2.03 -1.49 18.43
C VAL A 296 -3.34 -2.09 18.89
N VAL A 297 -4.14 -2.61 17.97
CA VAL A 297 -5.44 -3.22 18.23
C VAL A 297 -5.64 -4.43 17.33
N GLY A 298 -6.63 -5.26 17.65
CA GLY A 298 -7.02 -6.43 16.86
C GLY A 298 -6.07 -7.62 16.98
N LEU A 299 -5.11 -7.61 17.91
CA LEU A 299 -4.22 -8.74 18.11
C LEU A 299 -4.99 -9.95 18.66
N PRO A 300 -4.62 -11.18 18.29
CA PRO A 300 -5.06 -12.37 19.01
C PRO A 300 -4.59 -12.34 20.47
N GLU A 301 -5.38 -12.96 21.35
CA GLU A 301 -5.03 -13.12 22.77
C GLU A 301 -3.65 -13.76 22.95
N GLY A 302 -2.83 -13.20 23.85
CA GLY A 302 -1.48 -13.71 24.17
C GLY A 302 -0.36 -13.22 23.25
N VAL A 303 -0.66 -12.69 22.06
CA VAL A 303 0.38 -12.28 21.09
C VAL A 303 1.19 -11.09 21.61
N ASP A 304 0.55 -10.11 22.25
CA ASP A 304 1.28 -8.97 22.82
C ASP A 304 2.21 -9.41 23.97
N GLU A 305 1.74 -10.31 24.83
CA GLU A 305 2.52 -10.91 25.91
C GLU A 305 3.74 -11.63 25.35
N GLU A 306 3.56 -12.50 24.35
CA GLU A 306 4.65 -13.24 23.70
C GLU A 306 5.69 -12.30 23.10
N LEU A 307 5.26 -11.29 22.35
CA LEU A 307 6.14 -10.32 21.70
C LEU A 307 6.91 -9.47 22.72
N ARG A 308 6.29 -9.12 23.85
CA ARG A 308 6.96 -8.40 24.94
C ARG A 308 8.09 -9.22 25.57
N GLN A 309 7.99 -10.55 25.60
CA GLN A 309 9.03 -11.44 26.15
C GLN A 309 10.20 -11.69 25.19
N LEU A 310 10.10 -11.30 23.91
CA LEU A 310 11.21 -11.41 22.97
C LEU A 310 12.40 -10.51 23.38
N PRO A 311 13.62 -10.79 22.90
CA PRO A 311 14.73 -9.85 23.01
C PRO A 311 14.35 -8.48 22.43
N ASN A 312 14.52 -7.42 23.21
CA ASN A 312 14.06 -6.05 22.91
C ASN A 312 12.53 -5.88 22.79
N GLY A 313 11.74 -6.85 23.24
CA GLY A 313 10.27 -6.80 23.23
C GLY A 313 9.66 -5.84 24.26
N GLY A 314 10.38 -5.61 25.36
CA GLY A 314 10.05 -4.61 26.38
C GLY A 314 9.52 -5.16 27.71
N GLY A 315 9.31 -6.48 27.82
CA GLY A 315 8.91 -7.15 29.05
C GLY A 315 7.64 -6.55 29.64
N ASP A 316 7.59 -6.44 30.97
CA ASP A 316 6.43 -5.88 31.67
C ASP A 316 6.38 -4.34 31.66
N GLU A 317 7.43 -3.67 31.17
CA GLU A 317 7.57 -2.21 31.23
C GLU A 317 6.90 -1.51 30.05
N ALA A 318 7.05 -2.06 28.83
CA ALA A 318 6.61 -1.41 27.61
C ALA A 318 6.45 -2.38 26.44
N ARG A 319 5.72 -1.96 25.40
CA ARG A 319 5.59 -2.66 24.11
C ARG A 319 6.66 -2.20 23.12
N LYS A 320 7.95 -2.38 23.46
CA LYS A 320 9.08 -1.94 22.62
C LYS A 320 9.05 -2.58 21.22
N TRP A 321 8.49 -3.78 21.10
CA TRP A 321 8.28 -4.44 19.82
C TRP A 321 7.42 -3.59 18.86
N ALA A 322 6.42 -2.85 19.37
CA ALA A 322 5.39 -2.15 18.61
C ALA A 322 5.88 -0.84 17.96
N TRP A 323 7.08 -0.38 18.28
CA TRP A 323 7.70 0.78 17.63
C TRP A 323 9.04 0.47 16.94
N SER A 324 9.36 -0.81 16.77
CA SER A 324 10.61 -1.24 16.13
C SER A 324 10.59 -1.15 14.61
N GLY A 325 9.40 -1.08 13.99
CA GLY A 325 9.21 -1.20 12.56
C GLY A 325 9.39 -2.62 12.01
N LYS A 326 9.60 -3.64 12.86
CA LYS A 326 9.79 -5.04 12.46
C LYS A 326 8.47 -5.77 12.20
N TRP A 327 7.41 -5.37 12.90
CA TRP A 327 6.10 -6.02 12.85
C TRP A 327 5.12 -5.14 12.09
N ALA A 328 4.08 -5.76 11.54
CA ALA A 328 3.04 -5.07 10.82
C ALA A 328 1.64 -5.60 11.16
N VAL A 329 0.63 -4.80 10.86
CA VAL A 329 -0.78 -5.19 10.86
C VAL A 329 -1.42 -4.72 9.56
N VAL A 330 -2.29 -5.59 9.02
CA VAL A 330 -3.20 -5.30 7.93
C VAL A 330 -4.61 -5.50 8.48
N SER A 331 -5.27 -4.40 8.80
CA SER A 331 -6.58 -4.41 9.46
C SER A 331 -7.66 -3.90 8.53
N PHE A 332 -8.79 -4.61 8.44
CA PHE A 332 -9.91 -4.27 7.58
C PHE A 332 -11.21 -4.08 8.38
N CYS A 333 -12.04 -3.14 7.93
CA CYS A 333 -13.40 -2.95 8.42
C CYS A 333 -14.33 -2.68 7.23
N ASP A 334 -15.34 -3.53 7.05
CA ASP A 334 -16.43 -3.24 6.11
C ASP A 334 -17.47 -2.33 6.78
N GLY A 335 -17.27 -1.01 6.68
CA GLY A 335 -18.24 -0.04 7.19
C GLY A 335 -19.52 0.09 6.34
N LYS A 336 -19.64 -0.66 5.23
CA LYS A 336 -20.82 -0.69 4.36
C LYS A 336 -21.72 -1.92 4.58
N ALA A 337 -21.25 -2.90 5.34
CA ALA A 337 -21.98 -4.12 5.67
C ALA A 337 -23.12 -3.92 6.67
#